data_AF-A0A0E3NVP3-F1
#
_entry.id   AF-A0A0E3NVP3-F1
#
_cell.length_a   1.000
_cell.length_b   1.000
_cell.length_c   1.000
_cell.angle_alpha   90.00
_cell.angle_beta   90.00
_cell.angle_gamma   90.00
#
_symmetry.space_group_name_H-M   'P 1'
#
loop_
_entity.id
_entity.type
_entity.pdbx_description
1 polymer ?
#
loop_
_entity_poly.entity_id
_entity_poly.type
_entity_poly.pdbx_seq_one_letter_code
_entity_poly.pdbx_strand_id
1 'polypeptide(L)'
;MITPAVALTVTIVLIVTTIVVFLVYKRMEKTAKETGKYTKDFAKKNRMGLGLALGMQLGMLIGIIMGNIGPGIALGTFFGMAIGGAFSKEDEE
;
A
#
# COMPACT_ATOMS: atom_id res chain seq x y z
N MET A 1 9.70 -35.37 6.50
CA MET A 1 9.84 -35.25 7.97
C MET A 1 10.54 -33.93 8.26
N ILE A 2 9.85 -32.96 8.83
CA ILE A 2 10.49 -31.70 9.26
C ILE A 2 11.27 -32.03 10.52
N THR A 3 12.60 -31.92 10.48
CA THR A 3 13.45 -32.12 11.66
C THR A 3 13.15 -31.02 12.69
N PRO A 4 13.24 -31.32 14.00
CA PRO A 4 12.92 -30.36 15.06
C PRO A 4 13.74 -29.06 14.95
N ALA A 5 14.95 -29.12 14.39
CA ALA A 5 15.78 -27.96 14.10
C ALA A 5 15.14 -26.99 13.08
N VAL A 6 14.50 -27.49 12.02
CA VAL A 6 13.90 -26.66 10.98
C VAL A 6 12.66 -25.93 11.52
N ALA A 7 11.83 -26.60 12.32
CA ALA A 7 10.67 -25.98 12.95
C ALA A 7 11.04 -24.79 13.85
N LEU A 8 12.15 -24.93 14.58
CA LEU A 8 12.68 -23.89 15.47
C LEU A 8 13.17 -22.67 14.66
N THR A 9 13.88 -22.89 13.56
CA THR A 9 14.35 -21.80 12.68
C THR A 9 13.19 -21.02 12.03
N VAL A 10 12.15 -21.71 11.53
CA VAL A 10 10.98 -21.05 10.92
C VAL A 10 10.24 -20.20 11.94
N THR A 11 10.10 -20.70 13.17
CA THR A 11 9.43 -19.98 14.26
C THR A 11 10.19 -18.69 14.62
N ILE A 12 11.52 -18.74 14.72
CA ILE A 12 12.35 -17.55 14.97
C ILE A 12 12.19 -16.53 13.84
N VAL A 13 12.22 -16.97 12.57
CA VAL A 13 12.05 -16.08 11.41
C VAL A 13 10.70 -15.36 11.44
N LEU A 14 9.63 -16.07 11.78
CA LEU A 14 8.30 -15.47 11.90
C LEU A 14 8.22 -14.44 13.03
N ILE A 15 8.81 -14.73 14.19
CA ILE A 15 8.87 -13.79 15.33
C ILE A 15 9.64 -12.52 14.91
N VAL A 16 10.81 -12.67 14.30
CA VAL A 16 11.63 -11.53 13.85
C VAL A 16 10.88 -10.70 12.82
N THR A 17 10.23 -11.35 11.83
CA THR A 17 9.44 -10.67 10.81
C THR A 17 8.31 -9.85 11.44
N THR A 18 7.60 -10.43 12.42
CA THR A 18 6.51 -9.74 13.14
C THR A 18 7.01 -8.55 13.95
N ILE A 19 8.14 -8.69 14.66
CA ILE A 19 8.74 -7.60 15.44
C ILE A 19 9.16 -6.44 14.52
N VAL A 20 9.80 -6.75 13.39
CA VAL A 20 10.21 -5.72 12.42
C VAL A 20 8.99 -4.98 11.87
N VAL A 21 7.94 -5.70 11.47
CA VAL A 21 6.68 -5.11 11.00
C VAL A 21 6.06 -4.23 12.09
N PHE A 22 6.04 -4.69 13.34
CA PHE A 22 5.51 -3.93 14.47
C PHE A 22 6.32 -2.64 14.74
N LEU A 23 7.66 -2.70 14.66
CA LEU A 23 8.51 -1.53 14.82
C LEU A 23 8.30 -0.51 13.69
N VAL A 24 8.17 -0.97 12.45
CA VAL A 24 7.83 -0.11 11.30
C VAL A 24 6.46 0.52 11.49
N TYR A 25 5.46 -0.25 11.92
CA TYR A 25 4.11 0.25 12.19
C TYR A 25 4.12 1.36 13.25
N LYS A 26 4.79 1.12 14.37
CA LYS A 26 4.91 2.12 15.46
C LYS A 26 5.67 3.37 15.02
N ARG A 27 6.68 3.22 14.15
CA ARG A 27 7.42 4.36 13.57
C ARG A 27 6.53 5.19 12.64
N MET A 28 5.73 4.53 11.80
CA MET A 28 4.79 5.16 10.86
C MET A 28 3.68 5.91 11.61
N GLU A 29 3.17 5.35 12.70
CA GLU A 29 2.14 6.00 13.52
C GLU A 29 2.61 7.34 14.10
N LYS A 30 3.88 7.41 14.55
CA LYS A 30 4.47 8.64 15.08
C LYS A 30 4.59 9.72 13.99
N THR A 31 4.99 9.33 12.78
CA THR A 31 5.16 10.26 11.66
C THR A 31 3.82 10.73 11.06
N ALA A 32 2.78 9.88 11.09
CA ALA A 32 1.46 10.21 10.55
C ALA A 32 0.75 11.35 11.32
N LYS A 33 1.00 11.49 12.63
CA LYS A 33 0.38 12.53 13.46
C LYS A 33 0.88 13.94 13.12
N GLU A 34 2.08 14.08 12.56
CA GLU A 34 2.65 15.37 12.15
C GLU A 34 2.33 15.74 10.68
N THR A 35 2.18 14.75 9.79
CA THR A 35 1.93 14.99 8.34
C THR A 35 0.44 15.19 7.99
N GLY A 36 -0.47 14.91 8.92
CA GLY A 36 -1.92 14.94 8.70
C GLY A 36 -2.50 16.30 8.29
N LYS A 37 -1.83 17.42 8.60
CA LYS A 37 -2.36 18.76 8.31
C LYS A 37 -2.09 19.23 6.87
N TYR A 38 -0.91 18.92 6.32
CA TYR A 38 -0.53 19.30 4.95
C TYR A 38 -1.02 18.31 3.89
N THR A 39 -1.13 17.03 4.26
CA THR A 39 -1.63 15.99 3.35
C THR A 39 -3.11 16.17 3.03
N LYS A 40 -3.89 16.79 3.92
CA LYS A 40 -5.34 16.96 3.74
C LYS A 40 -5.67 17.94 2.63
N ASP A 41 -4.99 19.09 2.57
CA ASP A 41 -5.18 20.08 1.50
C ASP A 41 -4.64 19.57 0.15
N PHE A 42 -3.48 18.90 0.16
CA PHE A 42 -2.94 18.28 -1.05
C PHE A 42 -3.85 17.18 -1.57
N ALA A 43 -4.37 16.34 -0.67
CA ALA A 43 -5.32 15.30 -1.00
C ALA A 43 -6.63 15.86 -1.50
N LYS A 44 -7.15 16.92 -0.88
CA LYS A 44 -8.36 17.60 -1.34
C LYS A 44 -8.22 18.13 -2.76
N LYS A 45 -7.10 18.78 -3.08
CA LYS A 45 -6.87 19.39 -4.40
C LYS A 45 -6.49 18.38 -5.49
N ASN A 46 -5.84 17.27 -5.12
CA ASN A 46 -5.26 16.31 -6.07
C ASN A 46 -5.81 14.89 -5.92
N ARG A 47 -7.11 14.73 -5.65
CA ARG A 47 -7.75 13.41 -5.46
C ARG A 47 -7.56 12.47 -6.64
N MET A 48 -7.74 12.99 -7.85
CA MET A 48 -7.49 12.24 -9.09
C MET A 48 -6.03 11.76 -9.20
N GLY A 49 -5.08 12.66 -8.87
CA GLY A 49 -3.64 12.35 -8.90
C GLY A 49 -3.23 11.34 -7.83
N LEU A 50 -3.82 11.42 -6.63
CA LEU A 50 -3.63 10.44 -5.56
C LEU A 50 -4.21 9.08 -5.92
N GLY A 51 -5.43 9.06 -6.47
CA GLY A 51 -6.04 7.84 -6.99
C GLY A 51 -5.15 7.17 -8.02
N LEU A 52 -4.70 7.91 -9.04
CA LEU A 52 -3.78 7.40 -10.05
C LEU A 52 -2.46 6.90 -9.48
N ALA A 53 -1.85 7.63 -8.54
CA ALA A 53 -0.61 7.22 -7.90
C ALA A 53 -0.79 5.90 -7.13
N LEU A 54 -1.87 5.77 -6.34
CA LEU A 54 -2.19 4.54 -5.62
C LEU A 54 -2.48 3.39 -6.58
N GLY A 55 -3.30 3.64 -7.60
CA GLY A 55 -3.65 2.66 -8.61
C GLY A 55 -2.44 2.15 -9.39
N MET A 56 -1.52 3.04 -9.78
CA MET A 56 -0.32 2.66 -10.54
C MET A 56 0.62 1.75 -9.71
N GLN A 57 0.80 2.05 -8.42
CA GLN A 57 1.60 1.21 -7.52
C GLN A 57 0.97 -0.17 -7.33
N LEU A 58 -0.35 -0.22 -7.12
CA LEU A 58 -1.10 -1.49 -7.03
C LEU A 58 -1.02 -2.29 -8.33
N GLY A 59 -1.20 -1.62 -9.47
CA GLY A 59 -1.12 -2.23 -10.78
C GLY A 59 0.26 -2.81 -11.10
N MET A 60 1.32 -2.11 -10.72
CA MET A 60 2.68 -2.63 -10.86
C MET A 60 2.87 -3.91 -10.04
N LEU A 61 2.41 -3.93 -8.79
CA LEU A 61 2.49 -5.11 -7.93
C LEU A 61 1.73 -6.30 -8.53
N ILE A 62 0.50 -6.06 -9.00
CA ILE A 62 -0.30 -7.08 -9.68
C ILE A 62 0.41 -7.58 -10.95
N GLY A 63 0.98 -6.68 -11.75
CA GLY A 63 1.71 -7.02 -12.96
C GLY A 63 2.96 -7.88 -12.70
N ILE A 64 3.69 -7.59 -11.63
CA ILE A 64 4.84 -8.41 -11.18
C ILE A 64 4.37 -9.80 -10.77
N ILE A 65 3.30 -9.90 -9.97
CA ILE A 65 2.73 -11.19 -9.54
C ILE A 65 2.25 -12.01 -10.74
N MET A 66 1.63 -11.35 -11.73
CA MET A 66 1.11 -11.99 -12.94
C MET A 66 2.22 -12.36 -13.94
N GLY A 67 3.47 -11.93 -13.72
CA GLY A 67 4.58 -12.10 -14.66
C GLY A 67 4.44 -11.25 -15.93
N ASN A 68 3.48 -10.33 -15.98
CA ASN A 68 3.27 -9.42 -17.10
C ASN A 68 2.82 -8.04 -16.60
N ILE A 69 3.65 -7.03 -16.86
CA ILE A 69 3.43 -5.66 -16.41
C ILE A 69 2.30 -4.98 -17.19
N GLY A 70 2.01 -5.38 -18.43
CA GLY A 70 0.99 -4.75 -19.27
C GLY A 70 -0.42 -4.76 -18.64
N PRO A 71 -0.98 -5.94 -18.31
CA PRO A 71 -2.26 -6.05 -17.61
C PRO A 71 -2.24 -5.37 -16.24
N GLY A 72 -1.11 -5.44 -15.53
CA GLY A 72 -0.92 -4.79 -14.24
C GLY A 72 -1.08 -3.27 -14.33
N ILE A 73 -0.39 -2.61 -15.27
CA ILE A 73 -0.51 -1.17 -15.47
C ILE A 73 -1.95 -0.79 -15.87
N ALA A 74 -2.57 -1.53 -16.79
CA ALA A 74 -3.93 -1.24 -17.24
C ALA A 74 -4.94 -1.31 -16.08
N LEU A 75 -4.88 -2.37 -15.27
CA LEU A 75 -5.72 -2.53 -14.07
C LEU A 75 -5.40 -1.47 -13.02
N GLY A 76 -4.12 -1.15 -12.84
CA GLY A 76 -3.68 -0.11 -11.92
C GLY A 76 -4.24 1.26 -12.27
N THR A 77 -4.14 1.67 -13.53
CA THR A 77 -4.72 2.93 -13.99
C THR A 77 -6.23 2.94 -13.87
N PHE A 78 -6.90 1.82 -14.20
CA PHE A 78 -8.35 1.68 -14.03
C PHE A 78 -8.79 1.88 -12.58
N PHE A 79 -8.20 1.13 -11.64
CA PHE A 79 -8.49 1.28 -10.22
C PHE A 79 -8.09 2.66 -9.70
N GLY A 80 -7.00 3.23 -10.19
CA GLY A 80 -6.55 4.56 -9.79
C GLY A 80 -7.52 5.66 -10.19
N MET A 81 -8.08 5.59 -11.40
CA MET A 81 -9.15 6.49 -11.83
C MET A 81 -10.43 6.27 -11.01
N ALA A 82 -10.81 5.03 -10.74
CA ALA A 82 -12.01 4.73 -9.95
C ALA A 82 -11.90 5.27 -8.52
N ILE A 83 -10.76 5.04 -7.84
CA ILE A 83 -10.49 5.54 -6.50
C ILE A 83 -10.40 7.07 -6.48
N GLY A 84 -9.65 7.66 -7.43
CA GLY A 84 -9.51 9.11 -7.52
C GLY A 84 -10.82 9.83 -7.83
N GLY A 85 -11.66 9.22 -8.68
CA GLY A 85 -13.01 9.70 -9.01
C GLY A 85 -13.98 9.57 -7.84
N ALA A 86 -13.95 8.43 -7.13
CA ALA A 86 -14.77 8.22 -5.93
C ALA A 86 -14.44 9.26 -4.84
N PHE A 87 -13.16 9.46 -4.54
CA PHE A 87 -12.77 10.51 -3.61
C PHE A 87 -13.15 11.89 -4.10
N SER A 88 -13.07 12.19 -5.41
CA SER A 88 -13.48 13.52 -5.91
C SER A 88 -14.95 13.83 -5.66
N LYS A 89 -15.84 12.83 -5.69
CA LYS A 89 -17.29 13.01 -5.50
C LYS A 89 -17.70 13.29 -4.06
N GLU A 90 -16.98 12.77 -3.07
CA GLU A 90 -17.29 12.95 -1.64
C GLU A 90 -17.14 14.40 -1.12
N ASP A 91 -16.61 15.33 -1.93
CA ASP A 91 -16.49 16.75 -1.58
C ASP A 91 -17.48 17.68 -2.28
N GLU A 92 -18.20 17.17 -3.29
CA GLU A 92 -19.22 17.93 -4.03
C GLU A 92 -20.63 17.77 -3.42
N GLU A 93 -20.79 16.96 -2.37
CA GLU A 93 -22.00 16.85 -1.52
C GLU A 93 -21.82 17.58 -0.18
#